data_AF-A0A7C1ID79-F1
#
_entry.id   AF-A0A7C1ID79-F1
#
_cell.length_a   1.000
_cell.length_b   1.000
_cell.length_c   1.000
_cell.angle_alpha   90.00
_cell.angle_beta   90.00
_cell.angle_gamma   90.00
#
_symmetry.space_group_name_H-M   'P 1'
#
loop_
_entity.id
_entity.type
_entity.pdbx_description
1 polymer ?
#
loop_
_entity_poly.entity_id
_entity_poly.type
_entity_poly.pdbx_seq_one_letter_code
_entity_poly.pdbx_strand_id
1 'polypeptide(L)'
;MKNITRQAINFNTAYAGGIEGGPPPRFRNVYLNNIRVDGAATAIELIGLPEMWLENINISNAVFDHVRNGAVVRRVKALRLEDVAISTDGRPVLLDNVAASFISHVKLSGRRPPVYIQGAQSGSIIIDGLKSSDLEYAEDVPEKAIGFVELKLPMAGI
;
A
#
# COMPACT_ATOMS: atom_id res chain seq x y z
N MET A 1 -13.99 1.41 -13.23
CA MET A 1 -14.95 0.72 -12.34
C MET A 1 -15.68 1.76 -11.52
N LYS A 2 -16.99 1.59 -11.27
CA LYS A 2 -17.80 2.58 -10.53
C LYS A 2 -18.70 1.91 -9.49
N ASN A 3 -19.00 2.61 -8.39
CA ASN A 3 -19.99 2.22 -7.37
C ASN A 3 -19.80 0.80 -6.83
N ILE A 4 -18.56 0.43 -6.53
CA ILE A 4 -18.24 -0.88 -5.97
C ILE A 4 -18.69 -0.92 -4.50
N THR A 5 -19.47 -1.93 -4.13
CA THR A 5 -20.05 -2.02 -2.78
C THR A 5 -19.04 -2.43 -1.70
N ARG A 6 -17.91 -3.03 -2.10
CA ARG A 6 -16.84 -3.52 -1.22
C ARG A 6 -15.47 -2.99 -1.64
N GLN A 7 -14.45 -3.84 -1.70
CA GLN A 7 -13.10 -3.50 -2.13
C GLN A 7 -13.00 -3.45 -3.67
N ALA A 8 -12.30 -2.46 -4.22
CA ALA A 8 -12.05 -2.40 -5.67
C ALA A 8 -10.95 -3.37 -6.12
N ILE A 9 -9.88 -3.49 -5.32
CA ILE A 9 -8.85 -4.51 -5.47
C ILE A 9 -8.77 -5.28 -4.15
N ASN A 10 -8.92 -6.61 -4.19
CA ASN A 10 -8.86 -7.45 -3.00
C ASN A 10 -8.02 -8.71 -3.26
N PHE A 11 -6.88 -8.81 -2.58
CA PHE A 11 -6.13 -10.05 -2.42
C PHE A 11 -6.04 -10.37 -0.93
N ASN A 12 -6.85 -11.33 -0.48
CA ASN A 12 -6.89 -11.74 0.91
C ASN A 12 -6.74 -13.26 1.00
N THR A 13 -5.58 -13.72 1.48
CA THR A 13 -5.30 -15.15 1.69
C THR A 13 -5.72 -15.65 3.07
N ALA A 14 -6.16 -14.77 3.97
CA ALA A 14 -6.79 -15.10 5.25
C ALA A 14 -8.31 -15.32 5.10
N TYR A 15 -8.72 -16.08 4.09
CA TYR A 15 -10.12 -16.40 3.85
C TYR A 15 -10.57 -17.60 4.71
N ALA A 16 -11.79 -17.52 5.23
CA ALA A 16 -12.42 -18.66 5.90
C ALA A 16 -12.78 -19.73 4.85
N GLY A 17 -12.35 -20.97 5.06
CA GLY A 17 -12.64 -22.11 4.16
C GLY A 17 -11.41 -22.74 3.48
N GLY A 18 -10.20 -22.38 3.87
CA GLY A 18 -9.01 -23.17 3.53
C GLY A 18 -9.12 -24.60 4.10
N ILE A 19 -8.47 -25.56 3.44
CA ILE A 19 -8.33 -26.92 3.97
C ILE A 19 -7.57 -26.79 5.29
N GLU A 20 -8.19 -27.21 6.39
CA GLU A 20 -7.53 -27.26 7.69
C GLU A 20 -6.27 -28.15 7.57
N GLY A 21 -5.09 -27.56 7.78
CA GLY A 21 -3.80 -28.24 7.61
C GLY A 21 -3.25 -28.31 6.18
N GLY A 22 -3.91 -27.69 5.19
CA GLY A 22 -3.36 -27.52 3.84
C GLY A 22 -2.20 -26.51 3.80
N PRO A 23 -1.27 -26.61 2.83
CA PRO A 23 -0.19 -25.65 2.71
C PRO A 23 -0.74 -24.25 2.41
N PRO A 24 -0.17 -23.18 3.02
CA PRO A 24 -0.66 -21.83 2.79
C PRO A 24 -0.46 -21.43 1.31
N PRO A 25 -1.44 -20.74 0.70
CA PRO A 25 -1.37 -20.37 -0.71
C PRO A 25 -0.26 -19.35 -0.95
N ARG A 26 0.57 -19.60 -1.97
CA ARG A 26 1.57 -18.65 -2.44
C ARG A 26 0.97 -17.71 -3.47
N PHE A 27 0.72 -16.45 -3.09
CA PHE A 27 0.18 -15.42 -3.98
C PHE A 27 1.25 -14.37 -4.29
N ARG A 28 1.72 -14.33 -5.54
CA ARG A 28 2.84 -13.49 -5.93
C ARG A 28 2.84 -13.09 -7.40
N ASN A 29 3.65 -12.08 -7.74
CA ASN A 29 3.90 -11.60 -9.11
C ASN A 29 2.62 -11.08 -9.79
N VAL A 30 1.98 -10.10 -9.16
CA VAL A 30 0.78 -9.47 -9.69
C VAL A 30 1.08 -8.06 -10.18
N TYR A 31 0.57 -7.74 -11.36
CA TYR A 31 0.79 -6.46 -12.03
C TYR A 31 -0.57 -5.88 -12.44
N LEU A 32 -0.94 -4.77 -11.82
CA LEU A 32 -2.15 -4.02 -12.11
C LEU A 32 -1.73 -2.64 -12.63
N ASN A 33 -2.14 -2.32 -13.86
CA ASN A 33 -1.81 -1.03 -14.46
C ASN A 33 -3.06 -0.39 -15.07
N ASN A 34 -3.08 0.94 -15.14
CA ASN A 34 -4.12 1.72 -15.79
C ASN A 34 -5.53 1.44 -15.21
N ILE A 35 -5.63 1.58 -13.89
CA ILE A 35 -6.87 1.31 -13.15
C ILE A 35 -7.55 2.63 -12.80
N ARG A 36 -8.85 2.75 -13.07
CA ARG A 36 -9.67 3.88 -12.61
C ARG A 36 -10.89 3.41 -11.85
N VAL A 37 -11.01 3.85 -10.61
CA VAL A 37 -12.10 3.53 -9.68
C VAL A 37 -12.74 4.84 -9.22
N ASP A 38 -14.07 4.87 -9.25
CA ASP A 38 -14.88 6.00 -8.81
C ASP A 38 -16.02 5.45 -7.94
N GLY A 39 -15.85 5.51 -6.62
CA GLY A 39 -16.74 4.89 -5.64
C GLY A 39 -16.38 3.44 -5.31
N ALA A 40 -15.85 3.22 -4.11
CA ALA A 40 -15.67 1.90 -3.49
C ALA A 40 -15.67 2.02 -1.95
N ALA A 41 -16.00 0.94 -1.23
CA ALA A 41 -15.85 0.93 0.22
C ALA A 41 -14.36 0.96 0.64
N THR A 42 -13.48 0.30 -0.13
CA THR A 42 -12.03 0.32 0.06
C THR A 42 -11.34 0.32 -1.30
N ALA A 43 -10.33 1.18 -1.51
CA ALA A 43 -9.58 1.21 -2.77
C ALA A 43 -8.82 -0.10 -2.98
N ILE A 44 -7.95 -0.46 -2.03
CA ILE A 44 -7.04 -1.60 -2.14
C ILE A 44 -7.03 -2.34 -0.80
N GLU A 45 -7.25 -3.64 -0.82
CA GLU A 45 -7.08 -4.54 0.32
C GLU A 45 -6.12 -5.66 -0.05
N LEU A 46 -4.95 -5.67 0.59
CA LEU A 46 -3.91 -6.69 0.43
C LEU A 46 -3.65 -7.31 1.79
N ILE A 47 -3.98 -8.58 1.99
CA ILE A 47 -3.85 -9.28 3.27
C ILE A 47 -3.19 -10.64 3.04
N GLY A 48 -1.94 -10.76 3.49
CA GLY A 48 -1.20 -12.02 3.58
C GLY A 48 -1.38 -12.73 4.93
N LEU A 49 -0.89 -13.96 5.00
CA LEU A 49 -0.86 -14.78 6.22
C LEU A 49 0.43 -14.53 7.00
N PRO A 50 0.45 -14.72 8.34
CA PRO A 50 1.68 -14.64 9.15
C PRO A 50 2.84 -15.48 8.58
N GLU A 51 2.53 -16.70 8.15
CA GLU A 51 3.45 -17.70 7.60
C GLU A 51 3.69 -17.57 6.09
N MET A 52 2.84 -16.83 5.37
CA MET A 52 2.89 -16.70 3.91
C MET A 52 2.39 -15.33 3.45
N TRP A 53 3.33 -14.41 3.29
CA TRP A 53 3.05 -13.04 2.86
C TRP A 53 2.69 -12.99 1.37
N LEU A 54 1.97 -11.93 0.96
CA LEU A 54 1.84 -11.64 -0.47
C LEU A 54 3.18 -11.09 -0.96
N GLU A 55 3.62 -11.50 -2.16
CA GLU A 55 4.94 -11.11 -2.68
C GLU A 55 4.87 -10.47 -4.08
N ASN A 56 5.64 -9.41 -4.32
CA ASN A 56 5.79 -8.80 -5.64
C ASN A 56 4.45 -8.38 -6.26
N ILE A 57 3.78 -7.44 -5.60
CA ILE A 57 2.52 -6.83 -6.05
C ILE A 57 2.84 -5.44 -6.58
N ASN A 58 2.50 -5.18 -7.83
CA ASN A 58 2.81 -3.94 -8.53
C ASN A 58 1.50 -3.29 -8.96
N ILE A 59 1.25 -2.07 -8.50
CA ILE A 59 0.10 -1.25 -8.90
C ILE A 59 0.64 0.06 -9.43
N SER A 60 0.42 0.31 -10.72
CA SER A 60 0.91 1.52 -11.37
C SER A 60 -0.16 2.25 -12.18
N ASN A 61 0.00 3.57 -12.32
CA ASN A 61 -0.91 4.42 -13.11
C ASN A 61 -2.38 4.16 -12.71
N ALA A 62 -2.70 4.39 -11.44
CA ALA A 62 -4.01 4.05 -10.89
C ALA A 62 -4.64 5.22 -10.15
N VAL A 63 -5.96 5.40 -10.32
CA VAL A 63 -6.72 6.47 -9.66
C VAL A 63 -7.93 5.88 -8.96
N PHE A 64 -8.04 6.15 -7.67
CA PHE A 64 -9.14 5.76 -6.80
C PHE A 64 -9.80 7.01 -6.22
N ASP A 65 -10.92 7.41 -6.81
CA ASP A 65 -11.71 8.56 -6.41
C ASP A 65 -12.95 8.13 -5.60
N HIS A 66 -13.38 8.99 -4.67
CA HIS A 66 -14.58 8.79 -3.84
C HIS A 66 -14.64 7.44 -3.10
N VAL A 67 -13.51 6.97 -2.56
CA VAL A 67 -13.48 5.72 -1.78
C VAL A 67 -13.63 6.00 -0.27
N ARG A 68 -14.34 5.13 0.45
CA ARG A 68 -14.54 5.31 1.91
C ARG A 68 -13.26 5.02 2.71
N ASN A 69 -12.52 3.98 2.33
CA ASN A 69 -11.20 3.66 2.87
C ASN A 69 -10.17 3.64 1.73
N GLY A 70 -8.94 4.07 2.03
CA GLY A 70 -7.82 4.04 1.09
C GLY A 70 -7.24 2.63 0.87
N ALA A 71 -5.92 2.55 0.80
CA ALA A 71 -5.18 1.28 0.71
C ALA A 71 -4.90 0.71 2.10
N VAL A 72 -5.28 -0.56 2.31
CA VAL A 72 -4.98 -1.34 3.52
C VAL A 72 -4.11 -2.52 3.12
N VAL A 73 -2.86 -2.51 3.57
CA VAL A 73 -1.84 -3.49 3.19
C VAL A 73 -1.29 -4.16 4.44
N ARG A 74 -1.42 -5.48 4.52
CA ARG A 74 -1.00 -6.32 5.64
C ARG A 74 -0.18 -7.50 5.16
N ARG A 75 1.04 -7.68 5.70
CA ARG A 75 1.92 -8.83 5.41
C ARG A 75 2.20 -8.97 3.92
N VAL A 76 2.85 -7.94 3.39
CA VAL A 76 3.22 -7.84 1.97
C VAL A 76 4.70 -7.53 1.86
N LYS A 77 5.40 -8.30 1.01
CA LYS A 77 6.78 -8.05 0.65
C LYS A 77 6.87 -7.64 -0.82
N ALA A 78 7.72 -6.68 -1.14
CA ALA A 78 7.88 -6.17 -2.50
C ALA A 78 6.57 -5.61 -3.08
N LEU A 79 5.90 -4.73 -2.33
CA LEU A 79 4.85 -3.87 -2.89
C LEU A 79 5.48 -2.73 -3.69
N ARG A 80 4.95 -2.46 -4.87
CA ARG A 80 5.21 -1.24 -5.64
C ARG A 80 3.92 -0.48 -5.88
N LEU A 81 3.85 0.75 -5.36
CA LEU A 81 2.81 1.73 -5.70
C LEU A 81 3.48 2.88 -6.44
N GLU A 82 3.18 3.03 -7.73
CA GLU A 82 3.84 4.02 -8.60
C GLU A 82 2.81 4.79 -9.42
N ASP A 83 2.84 6.12 -9.36
CA ASP A 83 1.85 6.97 -10.02
C ASP A 83 0.39 6.62 -9.61
N VAL A 84 0.18 6.48 -8.30
CA VAL A 84 -1.12 6.11 -7.71
C VAL A 84 -1.76 7.31 -7.00
N ALA A 85 -3.00 7.63 -7.36
CA ALA A 85 -3.81 8.64 -6.68
C ALA A 85 -4.94 7.98 -5.88
N ILE A 86 -5.09 8.36 -4.61
CA ILE A 86 -6.16 7.88 -3.72
C ILE A 86 -6.80 9.10 -3.05
N SER A 87 -8.11 9.27 -3.26
CA SER A 87 -8.94 10.23 -2.52
C SER A 87 -9.95 9.51 -1.64
N THR A 88 -9.88 9.72 -0.34
CA THR A 88 -10.72 9.04 0.65
C THR A 88 -11.13 9.94 1.81
N ASP A 89 -12.24 9.60 2.47
CA ASP A 89 -12.65 10.23 3.74
C ASP A 89 -11.75 9.79 4.91
N GLY A 90 -11.15 8.59 4.81
CA GLY A 90 -10.30 7.99 5.84
C GLY A 90 -8.82 8.33 5.69
N ARG A 91 -7.94 7.49 6.26
CA ARG A 91 -6.50 7.57 6.01
C ARG A 91 -6.19 6.91 4.65
N PRO A 92 -5.53 7.60 3.70
CA PRO A 92 -5.24 7.08 2.37
C PRO A 92 -4.42 5.79 2.32
N VAL A 93 -3.43 5.59 3.19
CA VAL A 93 -2.58 4.40 3.18
C VAL A 93 -2.32 3.91 4.60
N LEU A 94 -2.57 2.62 4.83
CA LEU A 94 -2.14 1.87 6.01
C LEU A 94 -1.24 0.71 5.54
N LEU A 95 -0.02 0.67 6.08
CA LEU A 95 0.94 -0.41 5.90
C LEU A 95 1.18 -1.09 7.24
N ASP A 96 1.06 -2.41 7.27
CA ASP A 96 1.20 -3.20 8.48
C ASP A 96 1.99 -4.47 8.16
N ASN A 97 3.19 -4.59 8.74
CA ASN A 97 4.16 -5.64 8.39
C ASN A 97 4.43 -5.67 6.88
N VAL A 98 4.92 -4.54 6.35
CA VAL A 98 5.23 -4.38 4.92
C VAL A 98 6.74 -4.25 4.75
N ALA A 99 7.31 -4.99 3.81
CA ALA A 99 8.76 -5.01 3.63
C ALA A 99 9.24 -4.90 2.18
N ALA A 100 10.47 -4.42 1.98
CA ALA A 100 11.15 -4.31 0.69
C ALA A 100 10.30 -3.63 -0.39
N SER A 101 9.60 -2.55 -0.03
CA SER A 101 8.53 -1.97 -0.84
C SER A 101 8.86 -0.55 -1.29
N PHE A 102 8.33 -0.14 -2.43
CA PHE A 102 8.57 1.17 -3.03
C PHE A 102 7.24 1.90 -3.24
N ILE A 103 7.13 3.12 -2.73
CA ILE A 103 5.96 3.99 -2.89
C ILE A 103 6.46 5.29 -3.48
N SER A 104 6.08 5.58 -4.71
CA SER A 104 6.57 6.75 -5.45
C SER A 104 5.46 7.46 -6.21
N HIS A 105 5.61 8.78 -6.30
CA HIS A 105 4.72 9.65 -7.09
C HIS A 105 3.23 9.48 -6.72
N VAL A 106 2.95 9.26 -5.44
CA VAL A 106 1.58 9.10 -4.96
C VAL A 106 0.89 10.44 -4.70
N LYS A 107 -0.40 10.52 -5.01
CA LYS A 107 -1.25 11.66 -4.68
C LYS A 107 -2.32 11.22 -3.69
N LEU A 108 -2.14 11.59 -2.43
CA LEU A 108 -2.96 11.10 -1.32
C LEU A 108 -3.80 12.24 -0.73
N SER A 109 -5.12 12.10 -0.81
CA SER A 109 -6.10 13.04 -0.24
C SER A 109 -6.99 12.32 0.76
N GLY A 110 -7.08 12.87 1.98
CA GLY A 110 -7.84 12.30 3.09
C GLY A 110 -7.29 12.75 4.44
N ARG A 111 -7.51 11.95 5.49
CA ARG A 111 -6.98 12.19 6.84
C ARG A 111 -5.45 12.29 6.83
N ARG A 112 -4.91 13.31 7.50
CA ARG A 112 -3.47 13.51 7.71
C ARG A 112 -3.01 12.94 9.07
N PRO A 113 -1.76 12.43 9.20
CA PRO A 113 -0.84 12.10 8.11
C PRO A 113 -1.43 10.99 7.20
N PRO A 114 -1.22 11.08 5.87
CA PRO A 114 -1.91 10.23 4.91
C PRO A 114 -1.41 8.79 4.89
N VAL A 115 -0.18 8.55 5.34
CA VAL A 115 0.43 7.22 5.42
C VAL A 115 0.63 6.87 6.88
N TYR A 116 0.14 5.70 7.29
CA TYR A 116 0.43 5.13 8.60
C TYR A 116 1.07 3.77 8.45
N ILE A 117 2.12 3.56 9.24
CA ILE A 117 2.93 2.34 9.20
C ILE A 117 2.96 1.75 10.61
N GLN A 118 2.75 0.44 10.69
CA GLN A 118 2.83 -0.31 11.94
C GLN A 118 3.43 -1.70 11.69
N GLY A 119 3.70 -2.44 12.75
CA GLY A 119 4.13 -3.82 12.67
C GLY A 119 5.64 -3.97 12.71
N ALA A 120 6.11 -4.71 13.71
CA ALA A 120 7.53 -5.00 13.96
C ALA A 120 8.28 -5.71 12.82
N GLN A 121 7.57 -6.30 11.86
CA GLN A 121 8.20 -6.95 10.69
C GLN A 121 8.27 -6.00 9.48
N SER A 122 7.89 -4.73 9.62
CA SER A 122 8.06 -3.73 8.57
C SER A 122 9.54 -3.38 8.36
N GLY A 123 9.97 -3.21 7.11
CA GLY A 123 11.39 -2.95 6.84
C GLY A 123 11.73 -2.66 5.37
N SER A 124 12.72 -1.80 5.12
CA SER A 124 13.13 -1.42 3.76
C SER A 124 11.97 -0.90 2.90
N ILE A 125 11.12 -0.05 3.47
CA ILE A 125 10.09 0.70 2.72
C ILE A 125 10.75 2.01 2.26
N ILE A 126 10.82 2.20 0.96
CA ILE A 126 11.39 3.39 0.34
C ILE A 126 10.23 4.24 -0.19
N ILE A 127 10.22 5.51 0.21
CA ILE A 127 9.15 6.45 -0.11
C ILE A 127 9.73 7.65 -0.84
N ASP A 128 9.18 7.94 -2.02
CA ASP A 128 9.59 9.03 -2.89
C ASP A 128 8.39 9.98 -3.15
N GLY A 129 8.64 11.28 -3.03
CA GLY A 129 7.64 12.33 -3.22
C GLY A 129 6.74 12.63 -2.02
N LEU A 130 7.00 12.03 -0.85
CA LEU A 130 6.36 12.39 0.43
C LEU A 130 7.41 12.85 1.44
N LYS A 131 7.04 13.78 2.32
CA LYS A 131 7.88 14.27 3.43
C LYS A 131 7.59 13.50 4.71
N SER A 132 8.50 13.54 5.68
CA SER A 132 8.33 12.87 6.98
C SER A 132 7.03 13.23 7.71
N SER A 133 6.56 14.48 7.61
CA SER A 133 5.28 14.91 8.19
C SER A 133 4.03 14.33 7.52
N ASP A 134 4.18 13.66 6.37
CA ASP A 134 3.11 12.90 5.73
C ASP A 134 3.02 11.46 6.24
N LEU A 135 3.91 11.06 7.15
CA LEU A 135 3.96 9.71 7.69
C LEU A 135 3.74 9.74 9.21
N GLU A 136 3.01 8.74 9.69
CA GLU A 136 2.86 8.41 11.10
C GLU A 136 3.28 6.95 11.28
N TYR A 137 3.94 6.63 12.38
CA TYR A 137 4.44 5.28 12.65
C TYR A 137 4.01 4.84 14.06
N ALA A 138 3.68 3.57 14.22
CA ALA A 138 3.56 2.95 15.53
C ALA A 138 4.93 2.74 16.18
N GLU A 139 4.96 2.61 17.51
CA GLU A 139 6.20 2.41 18.29
C GLU A 139 6.93 1.11 17.93
N ASP A 140 6.22 0.10 17.42
CA ASP A 140 6.77 -1.20 17.08
C ASP A 140 7.50 -1.21 15.71
N VAL A 141 7.42 -0.13 14.93
CA VAL A 141 8.10 -0.03 13.64
C VAL A 141 9.62 0.11 13.87
N PRO A 142 10.46 -0.74 13.25
CA PRO A 142 11.91 -0.60 13.39
C PRO A 142 12.43 0.75 12.89
N GLU A 143 13.34 1.38 13.64
CA GLU A 143 13.85 2.74 13.36
C GLU A 143 14.39 2.92 11.92
N LYS A 144 15.04 1.89 11.37
CA LYS A 144 15.62 1.89 10.01
C LYS A 144 14.71 1.27 8.96
N ALA A 145 13.43 1.05 9.27
CA ALA A 145 12.50 0.41 8.35
C ALA A 145 12.19 1.31 7.14
N ILE A 146 12.31 2.62 7.27
CA ILE A 146 11.81 3.60 6.30
C ILE A 146 12.96 4.45 5.77
N GLY A 147 13.08 4.51 4.45
CA GLY A 147 13.98 5.42 3.75
C GLY A 147 13.20 6.40 2.90
N PHE A 148 13.66 7.65 2.83
CA PHE A 148 13.13 8.66 1.91
C PHE A 148 14.11 8.87 0.77
N VAL A 149 13.58 9.04 -0.44
CA VAL A 149 14.37 9.53 -1.57
C VAL A 149 14.13 11.04 -1.70
N GLU A 150 15.17 11.84 -1.46
CA GLU A 150 15.17 13.23 -1.89
C GLU A 150 15.73 13.29 -3.30
N LEU A 151 14.88 13.59 -4.29
CA LEU A 151 15.36 14.03 -5.60
C LEU A 151 16.06 15.38 -5.41
N LYS A 152 17.38 15.36 -5.25
CA LYS A 152 18.22 16.51 -5.59
C LYS A 152 18.06 16.71 -7.10
N LEU A 153 17.12 17.54 -7.50
CA LEU A 153 17.14 18.10 -8.85
C LEU A 153 18.56 18.67 -9.04
N PRO A 154 19.34 18.25 -10.05
CA PRO A 154 20.55 18.97 -10.38
C PRO A 154 20.11 20.40 -10.61
N MET A 155 20.67 21.36 -9.86
CA MET A 155 20.46 22.76 -10.17
C MET A 155 20.82 22.93 -11.64
N ALA A 156 19.82 23.25 -12.47
CA ALA A 156 20.05 23.60 -13.85
C ALA A 156 20.86 24.90 -13.84
N GLY A 157 22.18 24.75 -13.84
CA GLY A 157 23.09 25.84 -14.10
C GLY A 157 23.10 26.09 -15.59
N ILE A 158 22.30 27.07 -16.03
CA ILE A 158 22.58 27.94 -17.18
C ILE A 158 22.09 29.33 -16.82
#